data_AF-A0A8B8GD29-F1
#
_entry.id   AF-A0A8B8GD29-F1
#
_cell.length_a   1.000
_cell.length_b   1.000
_cell.length_c   1.000
_cell.angle_alpha   90.00
_cell.angle_beta   90.00
_cell.angle_gamma   90.00
#
_symmetry.space_group_name_H-M   'P 1'
#
loop_
_entity.id
_entity.type
_entity.pdbx_description
1 polymer ?
#
loop_
_entity_poly.entity_id
_entity_poly.type
_entity_poly.pdbx_seq_one_letter_code
_entity_poly.pdbx_strand_id
1 'polypeptide(L)'
;MCSQFYFSRHFFFIMFDFGDISDPDELSTISLKRKNPKGKYVSSRQKMLVINLYKDILMKSPGIKYEDIVTNLSGVSGLGRETISKTIAEYRRTNTVISPNKKRIKASLFDKIDDLDRNGLRQKVHSFWLRRELP
;
A
#
# COMPACT_ATOMS: atom_id res chain seq x y z
N MET A 1 63.67 -32.58 11.94
CA MET A 1 64.73 -31.88 11.17
C MET A 1 64.14 -31.59 9.81
N CYS A 2 63.95 -30.40 9.26
CA CYS A 2 64.43 -29.01 9.37
C CYS A 2 63.24 -28.14 8.86
N SER A 3 63.11 -26.83 8.98
CA SER A 3 63.78 -25.72 9.67
C SER A 3 62.76 -24.58 9.58
N GLN A 4 62.70 -23.73 10.59
CA GLN A 4 61.92 -22.50 10.58
C GLN A 4 62.54 -21.46 9.63
N PHE A 5 61.72 -20.59 9.04
CA PHE A 5 62.13 -19.20 8.77
C PHE A 5 60.95 -18.24 8.95
N TYR A 6 61.21 -17.26 9.81
CA TYR A 6 60.39 -16.12 10.16
C TYR A 6 60.43 -15.05 9.06
N PHE A 7 59.34 -14.32 8.87
CA PHE A 7 59.45 -12.88 8.59
C PHE A 7 58.40 -12.10 9.37
N SER A 8 58.88 -11.08 10.06
CA SER A 8 58.21 -10.33 11.12
C SER A 8 57.84 -8.94 10.61
N ARG A 9 56.61 -8.51 10.97
CA ARG A 9 56.20 -7.16 11.41
C ARG A 9 56.79 -5.90 10.73
N HIS A 10 55.93 -5.17 10.01
CA HIS A 10 55.75 -3.70 10.06
C HIS A 10 54.71 -3.36 8.95
N PHE A 11 53.52 -2.85 9.22
CA PHE A 11 53.26 -1.52 9.76
C PHE A 11 51.84 -1.47 10.33
N PHE A 12 51.74 -0.91 11.54
CA PHE A 12 50.53 -0.49 12.21
C PHE A 12 50.61 1.04 12.22
N PHE A 13 49.81 1.78 11.43
CA PHE A 13 49.49 3.19 11.72
C PHE A 13 48.35 3.70 10.80
N ILE A 14 47.08 3.72 11.25
CA ILE A 14 46.21 4.83 11.74
C ILE A 14 45.79 5.93 10.72
N MET A 15 44.51 6.30 10.92
CA MET A 15 43.73 7.47 10.49
C MET A 15 43.00 7.33 9.14
N PHE A 16 41.67 7.22 9.08
CA PHE A 16 40.62 8.13 9.59
C PHE A 16 40.57 9.39 8.74
N ASP A 17 40.05 9.25 7.52
CA ASP A 17 39.38 10.35 6.83
C ASP A 17 37.88 10.21 7.06
N PHE A 18 37.44 11.05 7.98
CA PHE A 18 36.09 11.53 8.19
C PHE A 18 35.83 12.59 7.13
N GLY A 19 34.64 12.59 6.53
CA GLY A 19 34.11 13.70 5.73
C GLY A 19 34.06 13.40 4.23
N ASP A 20 32.99 13.67 3.51
CA ASP A 20 31.79 14.42 3.87
C ASP A 20 30.68 14.18 2.84
N ILE A 21 29.45 14.09 3.37
CA ILE A 21 28.28 14.88 2.94
C ILE A 21 27.76 14.68 1.50
N SER A 22 26.68 13.89 1.47
CA SER A 22 25.41 14.11 0.78
C SER A 22 25.38 14.22 -0.75
N ASP A 23 24.90 13.13 -1.36
CA ASP A 23 23.92 13.24 -2.45
C ASP A 23 22.56 12.72 -1.94
N PRO A 24 21.60 13.60 -1.60
CA PRO A 24 20.27 13.20 -1.19
C PRO A 24 19.34 12.82 -2.37
N ASP A 25 19.84 12.82 -3.61
CA ASP A 25 18.99 12.78 -4.81
C ASP A 25 18.77 11.39 -5.43
N GLU A 26 19.31 10.31 -4.85
CA GLU A 26 19.02 8.94 -5.30
C GLU A 26 17.75 8.34 -4.65
N LEU A 27 16.73 9.17 -4.40
CA LEU A 27 15.46 8.76 -3.77
C LEU A 27 14.24 9.45 -4.39
N SER A 28 14.16 9.56 -5.73
CA SER A 28 13.00 10.19 -6.38
C SER A 28 12.41 9.47 -7.60
N THR A 29 12.79 8.22 -7.91
CA THR A 29 11.87 7.33 -8.66
C THR A 29 10.94 6.60 -7.69
N ILE A 30 10.34 7.36 -6.77
CA ILE A 30 9.20 6.87 -5.99
C ILE A 30 8.05 6.81 -7.00
N SER A 31 7.91 5.65 -7.67
CA SER A 31 6.69 5.30 -8.38
C SER A 31 5.55 5.63 -7.43
N LEU A 32 4.77 6.66 -7.75
CA LEU A 32 3.69 7.14 -6.90
C LEU A 32 2.86 5.91 -6.53
N LYS A 33 2.97 5.44 -5.28
CA LYS A 33 2.21 4.29 -4.77
C LYS A 33 0.75 4.70 -4.91
N ARG A 34 0.13 4.32 -6.03
CA ARG A 34 -1.24 4.73 -6.36
C ARG A 34 -2.11 4.23 -5.21
N LYS A 35 -2.70 5.18 -4.49
CA LYS A 35 -3.63 4.88 -3.40
C LYS A 35 -4.73 3.96 -3.94
N ASN A 36 -5.17 3.03 -3.11
CA ASN A 36 -6.22 2.09 -3.50
C ASN A 36 -7.47 2.87 -3.96
N PRO A 37 -7.97 2.67 -5.19
CA PRO A 37 -9.11 3.43 -5.71
C PRO A 37 -10.37 3.22 -4.84
N LYS A 38 -11.22 4.26 -4.76
CA LYS A 38 -12.47 4.21 -4.00
C LYS A 38 -13.31 2.99 -4.40
N GLY A 39 -13.84 2.28 -3.41
CA GLY A 39 -14.67 1.08 -3.60
C GLY A 39 -13.89 -0.22 -3.83
N LYS A 40 -12.57 -0.19 -4.07
CA LYS A 40 -11.77 -1.41 -4.13
C LYS A 40 -11.51 -1.95 -2.72
N TYR A 41 -11.79 -3.23 -2.50
CA TYR A 41 -11.55 -3.88 -1.22
C TYR A 41 -10.05 -4.12 -0.97
N VAL A 42 -9.66 -4.22 0.29
CA VAL A 42 -8.32 -4.61 0.73
C VAL A 42 -8.31 -6.11 0.96
N SER A 43 -7.41 -6.84 0.30
CA SER A 43 -7.39 -8.30 0.36
C SER A 43 -7.10 -8.82 1.78
N SER A 44 -7.52 -10.05 2.07
CA SER A 44 -7.23 -10.71 3.35
C SER A 44 -5.74 -10.79 3.64
N ARG A 45 -4.92 -11.09 2.61
CA ARG A 45 -3.45 -11.10 2.72
C ARG A 45 -2.90 -9.73 3.14
N GLN A 46 -3.41 -8.65 2.55
CA GLN A 46 -3.00 -7.30 2.93
C GLN A 46 -3.41 -6.95 4.36
N LYS A 47 -4.64 -7.30 4.78
CA LYS A 47 -5.07 -7.12 6.17
C LYS A 47 -4.20 -7.89 7.16
N MET A 48 -3.86 -9.14 6.83
CA MET A 48 -2.99 -9.98 7.66
C MET A 48 -1.59 -9.36 7.80
N LEU A 49 -1.02 -8.88 6.70
CA LEU A 49 0.28 -8.19 6.71
C LEU A 49 0.26 -6.96 7.63
N VAL A 50 -0.80 -6.14 7.57
CA VAL A 50 -0.94 -4.98 8.47
C VAL A 50 -0.99 -5.41 9.94
N ILE A 51 -1.73 -6.47 10.26
CA ILE A 51 -1.90 -6.95 11.63
C ILE A 51 -0.61 -7.57 12.17
N ASN A 52 0.14 -8.29 11.34
CA ASN A 52 1.44 -8.84 11.74
C ASN A 52 2.43 -7.70 12.03
N LEU A 53 2.56 -6.71 11.14
CA LEU A 53 3.42 -5.55 11.36
C LEU A 53 3.00 -4.76 12.61
N TYR A 54 1.70 -4.61 12.86
CA TYR A 54 1.19 -3.98 14.06
C TYR A 54 1.64 -4.71 15.34
N LYS A 55 1.54 -6.05 15.37
CA LYS A 55 2.04 -6.87 16.47
C LYS A 55 3.55 -6.70 16.66
N ASP A 56 4.32 -6.71 15.57
CA ASP A 56 5.77 -6.54 15.61
C ASP A 56 6.17 -5.19 16.21
N ILE A 57 5.46 -4.10 15.86
CA ILE A 57 5.72 -2.76 16.40
C ILE A 57 5.41 -2.71 17.90
N LEU A 58 4.28 -3.28 18.33
CA LEU A 58 3.93 -3.35 19.74
C LEU A 58 4.93 -4.15 20.57
N MET A 59 5.47 -5.24 20.00
CA MET A 59 6.49 -6.05 20.66
C MET A 59 7.82 -5.31 20.79
N LYS A 60 8.23 -4.55 19.75
CA LYS A 60 9.49 -3.80 19.74
C LYS A 60 9.46 -2.57 20.63
N SER A 61 8.31 -1.90 20.75
CA SER A 61 8.21 -0.62 21.44
C SER A 61 6.79 -0.39 22.00
N PRO A 62 6.51 -0.83 23.23
CA PRO A 62 5.16 -0.83 23.80
C PRO A 62 4.60 0.55 24.22
N GLY A 63 5.28 1.66 23.92
CA GLY A 63 4.88 3.02 24.29
C GLY A 63 4.66 3.98 23.12
N ILE A 64 4.67 3.49 21.88
CA ILE A 64 4.52 4.35 20.70
C ILE A 64 3.09 4.88 20.59
N LYS A 65 2.94 6.15 20.18
CA LYS A 65 1.64 6.77 19.92
C LYS A 65 0.96 6.09 18.73
N TYR A 66 -0.36 5.96 18.82
CA TYR A 66 -1.15 5.33 17.76
C TYR A 66 -0.97 5.98 16.38
N GLU A 67 -0.86 7.31 16.33
CA GLU A 67 -0.66 8.05 15.07
C GLU A 67 0.68 7.71 14.38
N ASP A 68 1.74 7.49 15.16
CA ASP A 68 3.06 7.13 14.66
C ASP A 68 3.04 5.70 14.11
N ILE A 69 2.33 4.79 14.80
CA ILE A 69 2.10 3.43 14.32
C ILE A 69 1.39 3.45 12.96
N VAL A 70 0.30 4.20 12.84
CA VAL A 70 -0.48 4.29 11.58
C VAL A 70 0.36 4.90 10.46
N THR A 71 1.18 5.91 10.75
CA THR A 71 2.04 6.58 9.77
C THR A 71 3.14 5.64 9.27
N ASN A 72 3.80 4.93 10.18
CA ASN A 72 4.80 3.91 9.84
C ASN A 72 4.19 2.79 8.98
N LEU A 73 3.05 2.22 9.42
CA LEU A 73 2.33 1.20 8.67
C LEU A 73 1.89 1.69 7.29
N SER A 74 1.51 2.96 7.15
CA SER A 74 1.13 3.53 5.85
C SER A 74 2.30 3.55 4.87
N GLY A 75 3.49 3.93 5.34
CA GLY A 75 4.72 3.91 4.53
C GLY A 75 5.10 2.50 4.08
N VAL A 76 5.13 1.57 5.03
CA VAL A 76 5.54 0.16 4.79
C VAL A 76 4.51 -0.57 3.91
N SER A 77 3.24 -0.58 4.30
CA SER A 77 2.20 -1.36 3.60
C SER A 77 1.73 -0.71 2.30
N GLY A 78 1.93 0.60 2.12
CA GLY A 78 1.38 1.36 0.99
C GLY A 78 -0.14 1.50 1.02
N LEU A 79 -0.79 1.18 2.14
CA LEU A 79 -2.23 1.39 2.35
C LEU A 79 -2.49 2.77 2.96
N GLY A 80 -3.71 3.27 2.75
CA GLY A 80 -4.14 4.54 3.33
C GLY A 80 -4.35 4.44 4.85
N ARG A 81 -4.03 5.52 5.57
CA ARG A 81 -4.18 5.65 7.03
C ARG A 81 -5.56 5.19 7.52
N GLU A 82 -6.64 5.63 6.87
CA GLU A 82 -8.01 5.22 7.23
C GLU A 82 -8.24 3.72 7.15
N THR A 83 -7.69 3.07 6.13
CA THR A 83 -7.84 1.62 5.93
C THR A 83 -7.10 0.85 7.00
N ILE A 84 -5.89 1.29 7.34
CA ILE A 84 -5.07 0.72 8.41
C ILE A 84 -5.81 0.88 9.75
N SER A 85 -6.28 2.10 10.06
CA SER A 85 -7.01 2.36 11.29
C SER A 85 -8.27 1.50 11.43
N LYS A 86 -9.05 1.37 10.35
CA LYS A 86 -10.22 0.49 10.32
C LYS A 86 -9.83 -0.97 10.54
N THR A 87 -8.75 -1.44 9.91
CA THR A 87 -8.27 -2.83 10.04
C THR A 87 -7.79 -3.13 11.46
N ILE A 88 -7.04 -2.22 12.10
CA ILE A 88 -6.60 -2.36 13.49
C ILE A 88 -7.80 -2.32 14.43
N ALA A 89 -8.74 -1.40 14.23
CA ALA A 89 -9.95 -1.31 15.05
C ALA A 89 -10.85 -2.55 14.91
N GLU A 90 -10.98 -3.11 13.71
CA GLU A 90 -11.68 -4.37 13.45
C GLU A 90 -11.00 -5.51 14.23
N TYR A 91 -9.68 -5.65 14.08
CA TYR A 91 -8.89 -6.66 14.79
C TYR A 91 -8.99 -6.53 16.31
N ARG A 92 -8.93 -5.31 16.87
CA ARG A 92 -9.06 -5.10 18.33
C ARG A 92 -10.43 -5.49 18.87
N ARG A 93 -11.48 -5.44 18.05
CA ARG A 93 -12.83 -5.87 18.47
C ARG A 93 -13.03 -7.38 18.35
N THR A 94 -12.53 -7.99 17.28
CA THR A 94 -12.84 -9.40 16.94
C THR A 94 -11.69 -10.37 17.24
N ASN A 95 -10.50 -9.86 17.55
CA ASN A 95 -9.23 -10.59 17.69
C ASN A 95 -8.84 -11.44 16.47
N THR A 96 -9.51 -11.25 15.34
CA THR A 96 -9.38 -12.09 14.15
C THR A 96 -9.41 -11.25 12.88
N VAL A 97 -8.71 -11.71 11.84
CA VAL A 97 -8.68 -11.03 10.54
C VAL A 97 -9.91 -11.42 9.73
N ILE A 98 -10.93 -10.56 9.72
CA ILE A 98 -12.16 -10.82 8.97
C ILE A 98 -11.89 -10.68 7.47
N SER A 99 -12.39 -11.66 6.71
CA SER A 99 -12.33 -11.65 5.24
C SER A 99 -13.00 -10.37 4.70
N PRO A 100 -12.35 -9.66 3.78
CA PRO A 100 -12.93 -8.47 3.19
C PRO A 100 -14.22 -8.81 2.42
N ASN A 101 -15.18 -7.89 2.45
CA ASN A 101 -16.32 -7.94 1.56
C ASN A 101 -15.82 -7.71 0.12
N LYS A 102 -15.87 -8.76 -0.71
CA LYS A 102 -15.38 -8.74 -2.09
C LYS A 102 -16.28 -7.95 -3.05
N LYS A 103 -17.47 -7.53 -2.61
CA LYS A 103 -18.39 -6.72 -3.42
C LYS A 103 -17.80 -5.33 -3.61
N ARG A 104 -17.18 -5.09 -4.76
CA ARG A 104 -16.78 -3.75 -5.21
C ARG A 104 -18.03 -3.01 -5.68
N ILE A 105 -18.32 -1.87 -5.07
CA ILE A 105 -19.30 -0.92 -5.61
C ILE A 105 -18.70 -0.36 -6.89
N LYS A 106 -19.13 -0.88 -8.04
CA LYS A 106 -18.86 -0.28 -9.35
C LYS A 106 -20.08 0.58 -9.67
N ALA A 107 -19.88 1.88 -9.83
CA ALA A 107 -20.88 2.70 -10.49
C ALA A 107 -21.04 2.16 -11.92
N SER A 108 -22.26 1.77 -12.27
CA SER A 108 -22.63 1.40 -13.63
C SER A 108 -22.41 2.60 -14.55
N LEU A 109 -22.14 2.35 -15.84
CA LEU A 109 -22.14 3.43 -16.84
C LEU A 109 -23.48 4.20 -16.79
N PHE A 110 -24.58 3.49 -16.57
CA PHE A 110 -25.92 4.04 -16.46
C PHE A 110 -26.17 4.85 -15.18
N ASP A 111 -25.35 4.69 -14.13
CA ASP A 111 -25.43 5.52 -12.92
C ASP A 111 -24.86 6.92 -13.15
N LYS A 112 -24.11 7.12 -14.25
CA LYS A 112 -23.50 8.40 -14.63
C LYS A 112 -24.27 9.16 -15.70
N ILE A 113 -25.22 8.50 -16.36
CA ILE A 113 -26.02 9.06 -17.45
C ILE A 113 -27.29 9.64 -16.81
N ASP A 114 -27.59 10.90 -17.12
CA ASP A 114 -28.81 11.56 -16.63
C ASP A 114 -30.07 10.90 -17.21
N ASP A 115 -31.22 11.06 -16.54
CA ASP A 115 -32.46 10.45 -17.01
C ASP A 115 -32.90 11.00 -18.36
N LEU A 116 -32.57 12.26 -18.69
CA LEU A 116 -32.81 12.83 -20.01
C LEU A 116 -32.03 12.10 -21.11
N ASP A 117 -30.73 11.91 -20.88
CA ASP A 117 -29.85 11.19 -21.82
C ASP A 117 -30.29 9.73 -21.98
N ARG A 118 -30.69 9.09 -20.87
CA ARG A 118 -31.23 7.73 -20.88
C ARG A 118 -32.51 7.64 -21.70
N ASN A 119 -33.41 8.61 -21.58
CA ASN A 119 -34.62 8.67 -22.39
C ASN A 119 -34.30 8.93 -23.87
N GLY A 120 -33.34 9.80 -24.18
CA GLY A 120 -32.87 10.04 -25.55
C GLY A 120 -32.35 8.77 -26.22
N LEU A 121 -31.53 7.98 -25.52
CA LEU A 121 -31.07 6.68 -26.01
C LEU A 121 -32.23 5.71 -26.26
N ARG A 122 -33.22 5.64 -25.36
CA ARG A 122 -34.42 4.80 -25.55
C ARG A 122 -35.20 5.22 -26.79
N GLN A 123 -35.42 6.52 -26.99
CA GLN A 123 -36.12 7.05 -28.15
C GLN A 123 -35.37 6.73 -29.45
N LYS A 124 -34.04 6.87 -29.44
CA LYS A 124 -33.22 6.55 -30.61
C LYS A 124 -33.29 5.06 -30.96
N VAL A 125 -33.14 4.17 -29.97
CA VAL A 125 -33.28 2.72 -30.16
C VAL A 125 -34.69 2.36 -30.64
N HIS A 126 -35.73 2.96 -30.05
CA HIS A 126 -37.11 2.74 -30.48
C HIS A 126 -37.36 3.21 -31.91
N SER A 127 -36.70 4.29 -32.35
CA SER A 127 -36.81 4.77 -33.74
C SER A 127 -36.24 3.78 -34.75
N PHE A 128 -35.14 3.08 -34.43
CA PHE A 128 -34.59 2.00 -35.25
C PHE A 128 -35.55 0.80 -35.29
N TRP A 129 -36.10 0.41 -34.14
CA TRP A 129 -37.10 -0.66 -34.06
C TRP A 129 -38.35 -0.35 -34.90
N LEU A 130 -38.87 0.88 -34.83
CA LEU A 130 -40.03 1.32 -35.60
C LEU A 130 -39.77 1.27 -37.11
N ARG A 131 -38.53 1.59 -37.53
CA ARG A 131 -38.09 1.54 -38.93
C ARG A 131 -37.72 0.13 -39.40
N ARG A 132 -37.70 -0.88 -38.50
CA ARG A 132 -37.21 -2.24 -38.74
C ARG A 132 -35.76 -2.27 -39.24
N GLU A 133 -34.96 -1.30 -38.81
CA GLU A 133 -33.53 -1.18 -39.10
C GLU A 133 -32.72 -1.70 -37.90
N LEU A 134 -31.50 -2.19 -38.16
CA LEU A 134 -30.59 -2.59 -37.08
C LEU A 134 -30.02 -1.33 -36.39
N PRO A 135 -30.10 -1.23 -35.04
CA PRO A 135 -29.56 -0.10 -34.28
C PRO A 135 -28.03 0.04 -34.35
#